data_AF-A0A532UV39-F1
#
_entry.id   AF-A0A532UV39-F1
#
_cell.length_a   1.000
_cell.length_b   1.000
_cell.length_c   1.000
_cell.angle_alpha   90.00
_cell.angle_beta   90.00
_cell.angle_gamma   90.00
#
_symmetry.space_group_name_H-M   'P 1'
#
loop_
_entity.id
_entity.type
_entity.pdbx_description
1 polymer ?
#
loop_
_entity_poly.entity_id
_entity_poly.type
_entity_poly.pdbx_seq_one_letter_code
_entity_poly.pdbx_strand_id
1 'polypeptide(L)'
;MIRACKDFADMRLWEHYDNMDFFVVQSPLEEPVVASIMGAGGQEYGLSVFRGPNAFRQPLMLYDKPKSAVDKINTIGFGMMYYKDMDHLEKKWLKSCNYNACKSDWVPSVISKKPGRMMEMAVKDHDVKLMLYILKGIKQAQEDGYFCPTTEGAVDSKMMTIDVSGDVLEPDVSVKRMSFPGSKELLDLCNQDMLDEAPETEDVAEEAMPEEVLAAARDHIRKHYIDWLDMPIPILDNKTPRQFARSKKGAQKIKKLIETIPIPTGNTNVEIPRKEMLRELGLGEKL
;
A
#
# COMPACT_ATOMS: atom_id res chain seq x y z
N MET A 1 11.82 -16.74 3.10
CA MET A 1 10.94 -15.56 3.24
C MET A 1 11.61 -14.28 2.77
N ILE A 2 12.69 -13.79 3.41
CA ILE A 2 13.36 -12.52 3.02
C ILE A 2 13.65 -12.41 1.52
N ARG A 3 14.25 -13.45 0.92
CA ARG A 3 14.51 -13.49 -0.53
C ARG A 3 13.23 -13.36 -1.36
N ALA A 4 12.17 -14.11 -1.02
CA ALA A 4 10.89 -14.05 -1.73
C ALA A 4 10.24 -12.65 -1.65
N CYS A 5 10.33 -11.96 -0.52
CA CYS A 5 9.85 -10.58 -0.41
C CYS A 5 10.67 -9.61 -1.29
N LYS A 6 11.99 -9.81 -1.39
CA LYS A 6 12.85 -9.00 -2.26
C LYS A 6 12.55 -9.27 -3.73
N ASP A 7 12.43 -10.55 -4.12
CA ASP A 7 12.03 -10.93 -5.48
C ASP A 7 10.69 -10.27 -5.86
N PHE A 8 9.72 -10.24 -4.92
CA PHE A 8 8.47 -9.50 -5.12
C PHE A 8 8.70 -8.00 -5.31
N ALA A 9 9.52 -7.38 -4.47
CA ALA A 9 9.82 -5.96 -4.57
C ALA A 9 10.52 -5.60 -5.89
N ASP A 10 11.36 -6.49 -6.42
CA ASP A 10 12.06 -6.29 -7.69
C ASP A 10 11.09 -6.34 -8.90
N MET A 11 9.93 -7.00 -8.76
CA MET A 11 8.87 -6.99 -9.79
C MET A 11 8.11 -5.67 -9.87
N ARG A 12 8.19 -4.81 -8.84
CA ARG A 12 7.55 -3.47 -8.80
C ARG A 12 6.07 -3.46 -9.20
N LEU A 13 5.32 -4.48 -8.78
CA LEU A 13 3.93 -4.69 -9.18
C LEU A 13 3.01 -3.48 -8.85
N TRP A 14 3.35 -2.70 -7.84
CA TRP A 14 2.66 -1.44 -7.48
C TRP A 14 2.73 -0.34 -8.55
N GLU A 15 3.57 -0.47 -9.58
CA GLU A 15 3.58 0.45 -10.72
C GLU A 15 2.48 0.13 -11.75
N HIS A 16 1.85 -1.05 -11.61
CA HIS A 16 0.88 -1.59 -12.56
C HIS A 16 -0.49 -1.85 -11.94
N TYR A 17 -0.56 -2.00 -10.62
CA TYR A 17 -1.77 -2.37 -9.90
C TYR A 17 -2.03 -1.44 -8.72
N ASP A 18 -3.31 -1.20 -8.45
CA ASP A 18 -3.78 -0.40 -7.33
C ASP A 18 -3.86 -1.24 -6.03
N ASN A 19 -3.92 -0.56 -4.89
CA ASN A 19 -4.19 -1.18 -3.59
C ASN A 19 -5.56 -1.87 -3.54
N MET A 20 -6.49 -1.47 -4.44
CA MET A 20 -7.82 -2.05 -4.60
C MET A 20 -7.88 -3.23 -5.59
N ASP A 21 -6.78 -3.58 -6.26
CA ASP A 21 -6.71 -4.76 -7.12
C ASP A 21 -6.54 -6.04 -6.28
N PHE A 22 -7.64 -6.46 -5.63
CA PHE A 22 -7.66 -7.67 -4.81
C PHE A 22 -7.67 -8.95 -5.65
N PHE A 23 -6.93 -9.95 -5.17
CA PHE A 23 -6.93 -11.30 -5.73
C PHE A 23 -6.95 -12.35 -4.61
N VAL A 24 -7.26 -13.59 -4.98
CA VAL A 24 -7.38 -14.71 -4.04
C VAL A 24 -6.18 -15.63 -4.20
N VAL A 25 -5.68 -16.15 -3.07
CA VAL A 25 -4.72 -17.25 -3.07
C VAL A 25 -5.39 -18.46 -2.39
N GLN A 26 -5.50 -19.57 -3.10
CA GLN A 26 -5.91 -20.85 -2.51
C GLN A 26 -4.66 -21.61 -2.12
N SER A 27 -4.54 -21.99 -0.85
CA SER A 27 -3.37 -22.68 -0.32
C SER A 27 -3.80 -23.86 0.55
N PRO A 28 -2.95 -24.89 0.72
CA PRO A 28 -3.25 -26.01 1.60
C PRO A 28 -3.23 -25.64 3.10
N LEU A 29 -2.84 -24.42 3.45
CA LEU A 29 -2.65 -23.99 4.84
C LEU A 29 -3.86 -23.23 5.40
N GLU A 30 -4.38 -22.29 4.63
CA GLU A 30 -5.51 -21.46 5.01
C GLU A 30 -6.38 -21.16 3.79
N GLU A 31 -7.70 -21.19 3.99
CA GLU A 31 -8.69 -20.70 3.05
C GLU A 31 -9.84 -19.99 3.81
N PRO A 32 -10.36 -18.87 3.29
CA PRO A 32 -9.85 -18.10 2.15
C PRO A 32 -8.66 -17.19 2.52
N VAL A 33 -7.85 -16.84 1.52
CA VAL A 33 -6.78 -15.85 1.60
C VAL A 33 -6.98 -14.82 0.48
N VAL A 34 -7.16 -13.55 0.86
CA VAL A 34 -7.37 -12.42 -0.04
C VAL A 34 -6.17 -11.49 0.10
N ALA A 35 -5.57 -11.08 -1.00
CA ALA A 35 -4.38 -10.25 -1.00
C ALA A 35 -4.53 -9.04 -1.92
N SER A 36 -3.78 -7.98 -1.63
CA SER A 36 -3.59 -6.83 -2.52
C SER A 36 -2.16 -6.34 -2.49
N ILE A 37 -1.71 -5.85 -3.64
CA ILE A 37 -0.39 -5.21 -3.79
C ILE A 37 -0.45 -3.85 -3.11
N MET A 38 0.53 -3.54 -2.26
CA MET A 38 0.64 -2.22 -1.62
C MET A 38 1.69 -1.38 -2.34
N GLY A 39 1.42 -0.08 -2.54
CA GLY A 39 2.43 0.86 -3.02
C GLY A 39 1.96 1.88 -4.04
N ALA A 40 0.71 1.78 -4.52
CA ALA A 40 0.20 2.65 -5.60
C ALA A 40 0.27 4.15 -5.25
N GLY A 41 0.15 4.49 -3.97
CA GLY A 41 0.31 5.86 -3.44
C GLY A 41 1.76 6.33 -3.21
N GLY A 42 2.76 5.53 -3.62
CA GLY A 42 4.17 5.87 -3.45
C GLY A 42 4.73 5.65 -2.03
N GLN A 43 4.00 4.93 -1.18
CA GLN A 43 4.38 4.59 0.19
C GLN A 43 4.02 3.13 0.50
N GLU A 44 4.65 2.54 1.52
CA GLU A 44 4.32 1.20 2.03
C GLU A 44 4.38 0.06 0.99
N TYR A 45 5.39 0.08 0.12
CA TYR A 45 5.57 -0.93 -0.92
C TYR A 45 5.64 -2.35 -0.37
N GLY A 46 4.75 -3.23 -0.83
CA GLY A 46 4.70 -4.60 -0.32
C GLY A 46 3.40 -5.31 -0.62
N LEU A 47 2.91 -6.07 0.35
CA LEU A 47 1.75 -6.94 0.20
C LEU A 47 0.92 -6.95 1.48
N SER A 48 -0.39 -6.73 1.32
CA SER A 48 -1.38 -6.96 2.37
C SER A 48 -2.10 -8.27 2.11
N VAL A 49 -2.29 -9.08 3.16
CA VAL A 49 -3.00 -10.36 3.08
C VAL A 49 -4.01 -10.48 4.22
N PHE A 50 -5.26 -10.69 3.87
CA PHE A 50 -6.36 -11.02 4.76
C PHE A 50 -6.62 -12.52 4.72
N ARG A 51 -6.77 -13.14 5.89
CA ARG A 51 -6.86 -14.61 5.97
C ARG A 51 -7.93 -15.11 6.93
N GLY A 52 -8.36 -16.34 6.69
CA GLY A 52 -9.38 -17.03 7.47
C GLY A 52 -10.81 -16.72 7.02
N PRO A 53 -11.84 -17.19 7.76
CA PRO A 53 -13.23 -17.23 7.28
C PRO A 53 -13.83 -15.89 6.88
N ASN A 54 -13.28 -14.79 7.38
CA ASN A 54 -13.74 -13.42 7.08
C ASN A 54 -12.83 -12.68 6.10
N ALA A 55 -11.89 -13.33 5.40
CA ALA A 55 -10.90 -12.66 4.54
C ALA A 55 -11.53 -11.65 3.57
N PHE A 56 -12.62 -12.01 2.88
CA PHE A 56 -13.34 -11.11 1.96
C PHE A 56 -14.01 -9.90 2.63
N ARG A 57 -14.37 -10.01 3.92
CA ARG A 57 -15.02 -8.92 4.66
C ARG A 57 -14.04 -7.95 5.29
N GLN A 58 -12.80 -8.37 5.53
CA GLN A 58 -11.83 -7.54 6.24
C GLN A 58 -11.45 -6.25 5.48
N PRO A 59 -11.24 -6.25 4.14
CA PRO A 59 -11.08 -5.01 3.39
C PRO A 59 -12.27 -4.06 3.56
N LEU A 60 -13.50 -4.58 3.45
CA LEU A 60 -14.73 -3.79 3.63
C LEU A 60 -14.78 -3.11 5.01
N MET A 61 -14.37 -3.84 6.06
CA MET A 61 -14.35 -3.30 7.43
C MET A 61 -13.33 -2.19 7.61
N LEU A 62 -12.16 -2.32 6.97
CA LEU A 62 -11.12 -1.29 7.00
C LEU A 62 -11.54 -0.04 6.24
N TYR A 63 -12.30 -0.20 5.16
CA TYR A 63 -12.84 0.91 4.38
C TYR A 63 -13.97 1.65 5.14
N ASP A 64 -14.99 0.93 5.63
CA ASP A 64 -16.16 1.54 6.29
C ASP A 64 -15.83 2.11 7.68
N LYS A 65 -15.15 1.33 8.54
CA LYS A 65 -14.94 1.70 9.97
C LYS A 65 -13.55 1.33 10.47
N PRO A 66 -12.49 1.99 9.96
CA PRO A 66 -11.09 1.61 10.20
C PRO A 66 -10.77 1.46 11.69
N LYS A 67 -11.12 2.46 12.52
CA LYS A 67 -10.86 2.45 13.97
C LYS A 67 -11.42 1.20 14.68
N SER A 68 -12.62 0.75 14.30
CA SER A 68 -13.28 -0.41 14.92
C SER A 68 -12.87 -1.75 14.31
N ALA A 69 -12.26 -1.72 13.12
CA ALA A 69 -11.85 -2.88 12.37
C ALA A 69 -10.47 -3.40 12.80
N VAL A 70 -9.58 -2.52 13.29
CA VAL A 70 -8.21 -2.89 13.70
C VAL A 70 -8.21 -4.10 14.64
N ASP A 71 -9.09 -4.17 15.62
CA ASP A 71 -9.11 -5.30 16.56
C ASP A 71 -9.67 -6.59 15.95
N LYS A 72 -10.39 -6.51 14.83
CA LYS A 72 -11.09 -7.63 14.22
C LYS A 72 -10.33 -8.25 13.04
N ILE A 73 -9.36 -7.54 12.48
CA ILE A 73 -8.58 -8.03 11.34
C ILE A 73 -7.62 -9.17 11.75
N ASN A 74 -7.55 -10.15 10.85
CA ASN A 74 -6.64 -11.27 10.81
C ASN A 74 -5.82 -11.15 9.52
N THR A 75 -4.61 -10.61 9.65
CA THR A 75 -3.77 -10.26 8.50
C THR A 75 -2.35 -10.79 8.68
N ILE A 76 -1.70 -11.03 7.55
CA ILE A 76 -0.26 -11.16 7.45
C ILE A 76 0.16 -10.26 6.28
N GLY A 77 1.35 -9.70 6.32
CA GLY A 77 1.78 -8.82 5.25
C GLY A 77 3.24 -8.46 5.40
N PHE A 78 3.74 -7.73 4.43
CA PHE A 78 5.03 -7.09 4.58
C PHE A 78 5.06 -5.75 3.89
N GLY A 79 5.86 -4.86 4.47
CA GLY A 79 6.27 -3.61 3.84
C GLY A 79 7.78 -3.59 3.65
N MET A 80 8.24 -2.96 2.59
CA MET A 80 9.66 -2.74 2.34
C MET A 80 10.09 -1.42 2.96
N MET A 81 11.11 -1.46 3.82
CA MET A 81 11.63 -0.29 4.51
C MET A 81 13.16 -0.31 4.56
N TYR A 82 13.78 0.83 4.85
CA TYR A 82 15.23 0.86 5.01
C TYR A 82 15.64 0.25 6.34
N TYR A 83 16.71 -0.53 6.35
CA TYR A 83 17.22 -1.19 7.54
C TYR A 83 17.53 -0.21 8.69
N LYS A 84 17.94 1.03 8.38
CA LYS A 84 18.15 2.06 9.41
C LYS A 84 16.87 2.34 10.21
N ASP A 85 15.70 2.28 9.58
CA ASP A 85 14.40 2.67 10.12
C ASP A 85 13.67 1.51 10.82
N MET A 86 14.16 0.28 10.66
CA MET A 86 13.63 -0.90 11.37
C MET A 86 13.82 -0.81 12.88
N ASP A 87 12.90 -1.44 13.62
CA ASP A 87 13.01 -1.55 15.07
C ASP A 87 14.09 -2.58 15.50
N HIS A 88 14.32 -2.69 16.81
CA HIS A 88 15.32 -3.61 17.35
C HIS A 88 14.96 -5.09 17.14
N LEU A 89 13.68 -5.46 17.22
CA LEU A 89 13.20 -6.83 17.12
C LEU A 89 13.32 -7.33 15.68
N GLU A 90 12.96 -6.51 14.69
CA GLU A 90 13.11 -6.78 13.26
C GLU A 90 14.58 -6.97 12.88
N LYS A 91 15.44 -6.06 13.35
CA LYS A 91 16.90 -6.17 13.16
C LYS A 91 17.46 -7.45 13.75
N LYS A 92 16.97 -7.87 14.93
CA LYS A 92 17.37 -9.12 15.58
C LYS A 92 16.88 -10.34 14.79
N TRP A 93 15.66 -10.29 14.27
CA TRP A 93 15.11 -11.36 13.43
C TRP A 93 15.90 -11.53 12.13
N LEU A 94 16.19 -10.46 11.39
CA LEU A 94 17.02 -10.53 10.18
C LEU A 94 18.38 -11.19 10.46
N LYS A 95 19.04 -10.83 11.57
CA LYS A 95 20.29 -11.46 12.00
C LYS A 95 20.13 -12.94 12.30
N SER A 96 19.02 -13.34 12.93
CA SER A 96 18.71 -14.75 13.20
C SER A 96 18.52 -15.57 11.93
N CYS A 97 18.09 -14.94 10.83
CA CYS A 97 18.02 -15.54 9.50
C CYS A 97 19.37 -15.51 8.74
N ASN A 98 20.47 -15.17 9.42
CA ASN A 98 21.80 -14.98 8.84
C ASN A 98 21.81 -13.92 7.71
N TYR A 99 20.95 -12.91 7.81
CA TYR A 99 20.89 -11.81 6.86
C TYR A 99 21.68 -10.61 7.39
N ASN A 100 22.74 -10.23 6.67
CA ASN A 100 23.59 -9.10 7.01
C ASN A 100 23.20 -7.88 6.16
N ALA A 101 22.51 -6.92 6.79
CA ALA A 101 22.03 -5.71 6.13
C ALA A 101 22.90 -4.48 6.45
N CYS A 102 23.11 -3.63 5.46
CA CYS A 102 23.63 -2.27 5.63
C CYS A 102 22.49 -1.28 5.92
N LYS A 103 22.80 -0.11 6.49
CA LYS A 103 21.80 0.93 6.85
C LYS A 103 20.92 1.37 5.68
N SER A 104 21.47 1.39 4.47
CA SER A 104 20.78 1.78 3.23
C SER A 104 20.01 0.64 2.57
N ASP A 105 20.09 -0.59 3.11
CA ASP A 105 19.43 -1.72 2.47
C ASP A 105 17.93 -1.62 2.62
N TRP A 106 17.23 -1.87 1.51
CA TRP A 106 15.78 -1.98 1.47
C TRP A 106 15.39 -3.43 1.74
N VAL A 107 14.70 -3.65 2.86
CA VAL A 107 14.47 -4.95 3.48
C VAL A 107 13.01 -5.10 3.94
N PRO A 108 12.47 -6.33 3.93
CA PRO A 108 11.09 -6.56 4.31
C PRO A 108 10.91 -6.55 5.84
N SER A 109 9.93 -5.78 6.30
CA SER A 109 9.29 -5.95 7.60
C SER A 109 8.07 -6.83 7.41
N VAL A 110 8.09 -8.05 7.98
CA VAL A 110 7.01 -9.03 7.82
C VAL A 110 6.23 -9.16 9.12
N ILE A 111 4.95 -8.77 9.06
CA ILE A 111 4.08 -8.68 10.22
C ILE A 111 2.90 -9.65 10.10
N SER A 112 2.39 -10.04 11.26
CA SER A 112 1.24 -10.92 11.43
C SER A 112 0.37 -10.34 12.54
N LYS A 113 -0.94 -10.41 12.36
CA LYS A 113 -1.91 -9.94 13.34
C LYS A 113 -3.08 -10.90 13.39
N LYS A 114 -3.45 -11.29 14.60
CA LYS A 114 -4.68 -12.05 14.86
C LYS A 114 -5.77 -11.15 15.45
N PRO A 115 -7.05 -11.54 15.35
CA PRO A 115 -8.14 -10.81 16.01
C PRO A 115 -7.91 -10.71 17.51
N GLY A 116 -8.17 -9.53 18.09
CA GLY A 116 -7.98 -9.21 19.50
C GLY A 116 -6.52 -9.19 19.96
N ARG A 117 -5.55 -9.25 19.04
CA ARG A 117 -4.12 -9.24 19.36
C ARG A 117 -3.40 -8.09 18.67
N MET A 118 -2.33 -7.64 19.32
CA MET A 118 -1.36 -6.70 18.75
C MET A 118 -0.63 -7.34 17.56
N MET A 119 -0.12 -6.48 16.67
CA MET A 119 0.77 -6.91 15.59
C MET A 119 2.05 -7.49 16.17
N GLU A 120 2.52 -8.58 15.55
CA GLU A 120 3.75 -9.28 15.89
C GLU A 120 4.52 -9.60 14.62
N MET A 121 5.81 -9.89 14.72
CA MET A 121 6.56 -10.39 13.56
C MET A 121 6.06 -11.77 13.13
N ALA A 122 5.94 -11.97 11.82
CA ALA A 122 5.54 -13.24 11.20
C ALA A 122 6.67 -14.30 11.24
N VAL A 123 7.03 -14.78 12.44
CA VAL A 123 8.12 -15.75 12.64
C VAL A 123 7.64 -17.18 12.86
N LYS A 124 6.33 -17.39 12.91
CA LYS A 124 5.72 -18.72 13.12
C LYS A 124 5.80 -19.53 11.83
N ASP A 125 6.13 -20.81 11.94
CA ASP A 125 6.29 -21.72 10.77
C ASP A 125 5.10 -21.66 9.81
N HIS A 126 3.88 -21.65 10.38
CA HIS A 126 2.65 -21.48 9.62
C HIS A 126 2.63 -20.18 8.79
N ASP A 127 2.89 -19.04 9.42
CA ASP A 127 2.87 -17.71 8.79
C ASP A 127 3.94 -17.58 7.71
N VAL A 128 5.13 -18.11 7.99
CA VAL A 128 6.27 -18.14 7.04
C VAL A 128 5.91 -18.97 5.80
N LYS A 129 5.33 -20.16 5.98
CA LYS A 129 4.94 -21.03 4.86
C LYS A 129 3.81 -20.41 4.04
N LEU A 130 2.81 -19.84 4.69
CA LEU A 130 1.72 -19.16 3.98
C LEU A 130 2.24 -17.98 3.15
N MET A 131 3.10 -17.13 3.73
CA MET A 131 3.70 -16.02 3.00
C MET A 131 4.56 -16.50 1.83
N LEU A 132 5.31 -17.61 1.99
CA LEU A 132 6.09 -18.21 0.91
C LEU A 132 5.21 -18.71 -0.24
N TYR A 133 4.12 -19.42 0.06
CA TYR A 133 3.15 -19.86 -0.94
C TYR A 133 2.58 -18.67 -1.74
N ILE A 134 2.16 -17.62 -1.05
CA ILE A 134 1.62 -16.42 -1.67
C ILE A 134 2.66 -15.75 -2.58
N LEU A 135 3.85 -15.46 -2.05
CA LEU A 135 4.90 -14.77 -2.79
C LEU A 135 5.39 -15.56 -4.00
N LYS A 136 5.57 -16.87 -3.86
CA LYS A 136 5.98 -17.74 -4.97
C LYS A 136 4.88 -17.92 -6.00
N GLY A 137 3.63 -18.04 -5.57
CA GLY A 137 2.47 -18.07 -6.44
C GLY A 137 2.36 -16.80 -7.30
N ILE A 138 2.50 -15.63 -6.68
CA ILE A 138 2.51 -14.34 -7.39
C ILE A 138 3.66 -14.28 -8.38
N LYS A 139 4.88 -14.63 -7.95
CA LYS A 139 6.06 -14.60 -8.81
C LYS A 139 5.90 -15.49 -10.04
N GLN A 140 5.49 -16.75 -9.85
CA GLN A 140 5.29 -17.69 -10.95
C GLN A 140 4.17 -17.21 -11.88
N ALA A 141 3.03 -16.77 -11.33
CA ALA A 141 1.94 -16.22 -12.13
C ALA A 141 2.37 -14.99 -12.96
N GLN A 142 3.23 -14.14 -12.41
CA GLN A 142 3.78 -12.98 -13.12
C GLN A 142 4.76 -13.40 -14.21
N GLU A 143 5.68 -14.32 -13.93
CA GLU A 143 6.65 -14.85 -14.89
C GLU A 143 5.97 -15.57 -16.07
N ASP A 144 4.85 -16.25 -15.80
CA ASP A 144 4.04 -16.91 -16.82
C ASP A 144 3.09 -15.95 -17.57
N GLY A 145 3.02 -14.67 -17.17
CA GLY A 145 2.17 -13.65 -17.79
C GLY A 145 0.67 -13.78 -17.48
N TYR A 146 0.31 -14.52 -16.42
CA TYR A 146 -1.08 -14.73 -15.99
C TYR A 146 -1.48 -13.88 -14.78
N PHE A 147 -0.56 -13.12 -14.19
CA PHE A 147 -0.87 -12.23 -13.07
C PHE A 147 -1.57 -10.96 -13.56
N CYS A 148 -2.89 -10.89 -13.32
CA CYS A 148 -3.72 -9.74 -13.69
C CYS A 148 -4.91 -9.64 -12.70
N PRO A 149 -4.67 -9.06 -11.50
CA PRO A 149 -5.67 -8.95 -10.45
C PRO A 149 -6.77 -7.92 -10.75
N THR A 150 -6.64 -7.15 -11.83
CA THR A 150 -7.58 -6.07 -12.15
C THR A 150 -9.01 -6.57 -12.32
N THR A 151 -9.92 -5.75 -11.81
CA THR A 151 -11.37 -5.99 -11.81
C THR A 151 -12.05 -5.46 -13.07
N GLU A 152 -11.35 -4.68 -13.90
CA GLU A 152 -11.85 -4.22 -15.20
C GLU A 152 -12.31 -5.40 -16.07
N GLY A 153 -13.61 -5.46 -16.35
CA GLY A 153 -14.22 -6.54 -17.13
C GLY A 153 -14.53 -7.83 -16.35
N ALA A 154 -14.48 -7.82 -15.01
CA ALA A 154 -14.90 -8.96 -14.19
C ALA A 154 -16.42 -9.23 -14.36
N VAL A 155 -16.75 -10.28 -15.11
CA VAL A 155 -18.11 -10.81 -15.25
C VAL A 155 -18.38 -11.81 -14.11
N ASP A 156 -19.56 -11.75 -13.48
CA ASP A 156 -20.06 -12.72 -12.48
C ASP A 156 -19.34 -12.79 -11.12
N SER A 157 -18.84 -11.67 -10.58
CA SER A 157 -18.16 -11.64 -9.27
C SER A 157 -16.92 -12.54 -9.18
N LYS A 158 -16.33 -12.89 -10.33
CA LYS A 158 -15.16 -13.76 -10.40
C LYS A 158 -13.88 -12.96 -10.19
N MET A 159 -13.09 -13.36 -9.20
CA MET A 159 -11.79 -12.76 -8.90
C MET A 159 -10.67 -13.63 -9.45
N MET A 160 -9.55 -12.99 -9.82
CA MET A 160 -8.31 -13.74 -10.09
C MET A 160 -7.94 -14.56 -8.86
N THR A 161 -7.65 -15.84 -9.07
CA THR A 161 -7.33 -16.82 -8.05
C THR A 161 -6.05 -17.54 -8.44
N ILE A 162 -5.05 -17.46 -7.59
CA ILE A 162 -3.81 -18.24 -7.68
C ILE A 162 -3.98 -19.46 -6.79
N ASP A 163 -4.04 -20.64 -7.39
CA ASP A 163 -4.02 -21.91 -6.68
C ASP A 163 -2.57 -22.34 -6.52
N VAL A 164 -2.15 -22.54 -5.26
CA VAL A 164 -0.79 -22.98 -4.92
C VAL A 164 -0.84 -24.25 -4.09
N SER A 165 -0.06 -25.26 -4.48
CA SER A 165 0.01 -26.53 -3.79
C SER A 165 1.43 -27.14 -3.87
N GLY A 166 1.62 -28.36 -3.40
CA GLY A 166 2.91 -29.05 -3.48
C GLY A 166 3.91 -28.62 -2.40
N ASP A 167 5.19 -28.54 -2.76
CA ASP A 167 6.25 -28.12 -1.84
C ASP A 167 6.29 -26.59 -1.69
N VAL A 168 6.51 -26.09 -0.47
CA VAL A 168 6.48 -24.63 -0.22
C VAL A 168 7.65 -23.88 -0.87
N LEU A 169 8.77 -24.55 -1.14
CA LEU A 169 9.92 -23.97 -1.81
C LEU A 169 9.78 -24.07 -3.33
N GLU A 170 9.02 -25.03 -3.85
CA GLU A 170 8.77 -25.24 -5.27
C GLU A 170 7.29 -25.58 -5.49
N PRO A 171 6.38 -24.61 -5.30
CA PRO A 171 4.96 -24.90 -5.35
C PRO A 171 4.48 -25.07 -6.79
N ASP A 172 3.51 -25.95 -6.97
CA ASP A 172 2.71 -26.02 -8.19
C ASP A 172 1.75 -24.83 -8.20
N VAL A 173 1.74 -24.06 -9.28
CA VAL A 173 0.96 -22.83 -9.41
C VAL A 173 0.02 -22.92 -10.61
N SER A 174 -1.23 -22.55 -10.41
CA SER A 174 -2.17 -22.32 -11.52
C SER A 174 -3.02 -21.08 -11.27
N VAL A 175 -3.44 -20.42 -12.34
CA VAL A 175 -4.26 -19.20 -12.28
C VAL A 175 -5.61 -19.46 -12.92
N LYS A 176 -6.68 -19.11 -12.20
CA LYS A 176 -8.08 -19.23 -12.65
C LYS A 176 -8.87 -18.04 -12.15
N ARG A 177 -10.09 -17.85 -12.67
CA ARG A 177 -11.05 -16.87 -12.13
C ARG A 177 -12.20 -17.60 -11.45
N MET A 178 -12.43 -17.32 -10.17
CA MET A 178 -13.43 -18.02 -9.34
C MET A 178 -14.26 -17.03 -8.53
N SER A 179 -15.48 -17.44 -8.19
CA SER A 179 -16.37 -16.68 -7.29
C SER A 179 -16.34 -17.30 -5.90
N PHE A 180 -16.41 -16.46 -4.87
CA PHE A 180 -16.40 -16.87 -3.47
C PHE A 180 -17.51 -16.15 -2.68
N PRO A 181 -17.97 -16.70 -1.55
CA PRO A 181 -18.80 -15.93 -0.61
C PRO A 181 -18.08 -14.64 -0.19
N GLY A 182 -18.69 -13.47 -0.45
CA GLY A 182 -18.09 -12.15 -0.17
C GLY A 182 -17.32 -11.52 -1.34
N SER A 183 -17.05 -12.28 -2.42
CA SER A 183 -16.31 -11.74 -3.59
C SER A 183 -17.08 -10.65 -4.34
N LYS A 184 -18.41 -10.77 -4.40
CA LYS A 184 -19.25 -9.75 -5.03
C LYS A 184 -19.16 -8.42 -4.28
N GLU A 185 -19.37 -8.46 -2.96
CA GLU A 185 -19.34 -7.28 -2.10
C GLU A 185 -17.95 -6.61 -2.13
N LEU A 186 -16.88 -7.41 -2.15
CA LEU A 186 -15.52 -6.88 -2.29
C LEU A 186 -15.29 -6.21 -3.65
N LEU A 187 -15.75 -6.82 -4.75
CA LEU A 187 -15.64 -6.24 -6.09
C LEU A 187 -16.50 -4.97 -6.24
N ASP A 188 -17.70 -4.96 -5.64
CA ASP A 188 -18.57 -3.79 -5.60
C ASP A 188 -17.86 -2.62 -4.89
N LEU A 189 -17.16 -2.87 -3.77
CA LEU A 189 -16.32 -1.86 -3.12
C LEU A 189 -15.24 -1.32 -4.07
N CYS A 190 -14.50 -2.20 -4.75
CA CYS A 190 -13.42 -1.79 -5.66
C CYS A 190 -13.94 -0.91 -6.81
N ASN A 191 -15.14 -1.22 -7.32
CA ASN A 191 -15.77 -0.45 -8.39
C ASN A 191 -16.35 0.88 -7.92
N GLN A 192 -16.83 0.95 -6.67
CA GLN A 192 -17.35 2.19 -6.08
C GLN A 192 -16.21 3.20 -5.85
N ASP A 193 -15.06 2.75 -5.34
CA ASP A 193 -13.89 3.61 -5.12
C ASP A 193 -13.31 4.18 -6.44
N MET A 194 -13.57 3.52 -7.59
CA MET A 194 -13.23 4.05 -8.92
C MET A 194 -14.23 5.07 -9.48
N LEU A 195 -15.45 5.16 -8.92
CA LEU A 195 -16.51 6.07 -9.35
C LEU A 195 -16.69 7.27 -8.41
N ASP A 196 -16.36 7.08 -7.12
CA ASP A 196 -16.41 8.12 -6.11
C ASP A 196 -15.04 8.81 -6.01
N GLU A 197 -14.85 9.91 -6.74
CA GLU A 197 -13.97 10.97 -6.27
C GLU A 197 -14.47 11.42 -4.89
N ALA A 198 -13.87 10.87 -3.83
CA ALA A 198 -14.03 11.18 -2.41
C ALA A 198 -15.48 11.17 -1.86
N PRO A 199 -15.88 10.19 -1.02
CA PRO A 199 -17.08 10.37 -0.23
C PRO A 199 -16.88 11.58 0.70
N GLU A 200 -17.77 12.56 0.58
CA GLU A 200 -17.95 13.63 1.56
C GLU A 200 -18.14 12.96 2.93
N THR A 201 -17.14 13.10 3.80
CA THR A 201 -17.22 12.58 5.16
C THR A 201 -18.29 13.34 5.92
N GLU A 202 -19.37 12.65 6.30
CA GLU A 202 -20.37 13.16 7.24
C GLU A 202 -19.71 13.61 8.55
N ASP A 203 -20.01 14.84 8.95
CA ASP A 203 -19.62 15.48 10.20
C ASP A 203 -19.99 14.61 11.42
N VAL A 204 -19.01 13.91 11.98
CA VAL A 204 -19.08 13.47 13.37
C VAL A 204 -18.48 14.58 14.21
N ALA A 205 -19.28 15.15 15.12
CA ALA A 205 -18.83 16.15 16.08
C ALA A 205 -17.74 15.56 17.01
N GLU A 206 -16.48 15.61 16.56
CA GLU A 206 -15.28 15.40 17.37
C GLU A 206 -14.96 16.71 18.12
N GLU A 207 -14.46 16.61 19.35
CA GLU A 207 -14.07 17.75 20.16
C GLU A 207 -13.15 18.69 19.37
N ALA A 208 -13.58 19.94 19.19
CA ALA A 208 -12.84 20.94 18.41
C ALA A 208 -11.41 21.05 18.95
N MET A 209 -10.43 20.70 18.11
CA MET A 209 -9.02 20.91 18.45
C MET A 209 -8.80 22.40 18.78
N PRO A 210 -8.00 22.72 19.81
CA PRO A 210 -7.67 24.10 20.12
C PRO A 210 -7.09 24.80 18.88
N GLU A 211 -7.52 26.03 18.60
CA GLU A 211 -7.09 26.80 17.42
C GLU A 211 -5.56 26.93 17.34
N GLU A 212 -4.87 26.96 18.49
CA GLU A 212 -3.41 26.99 18.56
C GLU A 212 -2.76 25.74 17.94
N VAL A 213 -3.36 24.57 18.14
CA VAL A 213 -2.90 23.29 17.56
C VAL A 213 -3.17 23.27 16.06
N LEU A 214 -4.33 23.77 15.62
CA LEU A 214 -4.66 23.89 14.19
C LEU A 214 -3.73 24.87 13.48
N ALA A 215 -3.42 26.01 14.09
CA ALA A 215 -2.47 26.98 13.56
C ALA A 215 -1.06 26.38 13.42
N ALA A 216 -0.57 25.68 14.47
CA ALA A 216 0.72 25.00 14.43
C ALA A 216 0.77 23.89 13.35
N ALA A 217 -0.32 23.14 13.17
CA ALA A 217 -0.44 22.13 12.12
C ALA A 217 -0.44 22.75 10.72
N ARG A 218 -1.18 23.85 10.50
CA ARG A 218 -1.16 24.62 9.24
C ARG A 218 0.23 25.12 8.91
N ASP A 219 0.94 25.69 9.89
CA ASP A 219 2.29 26.20 9.69
C ASP A 219 3.29 25.08 9.40
N HIS A 220 3.18 23.94 10.09
CA HIS A 220 4.02 22.78 9.86
C HIS A 220 3.83 22.20 8.45
N ILE A 221 2.57 21.98 8.04
CA ILE A 221 2.23 21.48 6.71
C ILE A 221 2.68 22.46 5.63
N ARG A 222 2.41 23.76 5.82
CA ARG A 222 2.87 24.79 4.91
C ARG A 222 4.39 24.74 4.73
N LYS A 223 5.13 24.76 5.84
CA LYS A 223 6.59 24.72 5.83
C LYS A 223 7.11 23.47 5.11
N HIS A 224 6.56 22.30 5.43
CA HIS A 224 6.94 21.03 4.80
C HIS A 224 6.84 21.09 3.27
N TYR A 225 5.71 21.55 2.74
CA TYR A 225 5.48 21.58 1.29
C TYR A 225 6.27 22.68 0.58
N ILE A 226 6.59 23.79 1.26
CA ILE A 226 7.48 24.82 0.70
C ILE A 226 8.92 24.30 0.67
N ASP A 227 9.39 23.67 1.75
CA ASP A 227 10.73 23.09 1.82
C ASP A 227 10.90 21.94 0.78
N TRP A 228 9.82 21.20 0.46
CA TRP A 228 9.80 20.16 -0.58
C TRP A 228 10.17 20.69 -1.98
N LEU A 229 9.92 21.96 -2.30
CA LEU A 229 10.29 22.55 -3.60
C LEU A 229 11.80 22.58 -3.86
N ASP A 230 12.58 22.45 -2.79
CA ASP A 230 14.04 22.45 -2.78
C ASP A 230 14.65 21.06 -2.51
N MET A 231 13.81 20.02 -2.41
CA MET A 231 14.26 18.63 -2.26
C MET A 231 14.45 17.96 -3.63
N PRO A 232 15.54 17.19 -3.84
CA PRO A 232 15.74 16.43 -5.07
C PRO A 232 14.77 15.26 -5.15
N ILE A 233 14.09 15.09 -6.29
CA ILE A 233 13.08 14.05 -6.46
C ILE A 233 13.53 13.05 -7.54
N PRO A 234 13.57 11.74 -7.26
CA PRO A 234 14.03 10.73 -8.23
C PRO A 234 13.30 10.75 -9.58
N ILE A 235 11.97 10.96 -9.58
CA ILE A 235 11.15 11.01 -10.82
C ILE A 235 11.42 12.26 -11.70
N LEU A 236 12.22 13.19 -11.18
CA LEU A 236 12.65 14.42 -11.85
C LEU A 236 14.16 14.39 -12.20
N ASP A 237 14.75 13.20 -12.36
CA ASP A 237 16.19 12.99 -12.56
C ASP A 237 17.03 13.55 -11.40
N ASN A 238 16.54 13.40 -10.16
CA ASN A 238 17.13 13.95 -8.93
C ASN A 238 17.26 15.49 -8.92
N LYS A 239 16.51 16.21 -9.77
CA LYS A 239 16.39 17.67 -9.69
C LYS A 239 15.34 18.08 -8.68
N THR A 240 15.45 19.30 -8.15
CA THR A 240 14.41 19.90 -7.32
C THR A 240 13.25 20.41 -8.18
N PRO A 241 12.02 20.51 -7.66
CA PRO A 241 10.92 21.19 -8.35
C PRO A 241 11.30 22.58 -8.89
N ARG A 242 12.02 23.41 -8.10
CA ARG A 242 12.50 24.73 -8.56
C ARG A 242 13.45 24.64 -9.76
N GLN A 243 14.36 23.68 -9.76
CA GLN A 243 15.29 23.48 -10.87
C GLN A 243 14.58 22.95 -12.11
N PHE A 244 13.67 21.99 -11.94
CA PHE A 244 12.95 21.34 -13.02
C PHE A 244 11.97 22.30 -13.74
N ALA A 245 11.32 23.19 -12.98
CA ALA A 245 10.36 24.17 -13.50
C ALA A 245 10.97 25.26 -14.42
N ARG A 246 12.30 25.39 -14.51
CA ARG A 246 12.97 26.40 -15.35
C ARG A 246 12.74 26.25 -16.85
N SER A 247 12.31 25.07 -17.30
CA SER A 247 11.96 24.81 -18.70
C SER A 247 10.45 24.80 -18.90
N LYS A 248 9.94 25.19 -20.08
CA LYS A 248 8.49 25.17 -20.37
C LYS A 248 7.85 23.79 -20.14
N LYS A 249 8.52 22.72 -20.59
CA LYS A 249 8.05 21.34 -20.39
C LYS A 249 8.11 20.93 -18.91
N GLY A 250 9.15 21.35 -18.20
CA GLY A 250 9.29 21.07 -16.77
C GLY A 250 8.27 21.81 -15.92
N ALA A 251 7.98 23.07 -16.22
CA ALA A 251 6.94 23.87 -15.59
C ALA A 251 5.55 23.19 -15.67
N GLN A 252 5.17 22.69 -16.84
CA GLN A 252 3.89 21.97 -17.01
C GLN A 252 3.83 20.68 -16.18
N LYS A 253 4.93 19.90 -16.16
CA LYS A 253 4.99 18.64 -15.39
C LYS A 253 4.93 18.90 -13.88
N ILE A 254 5.62 19.93 -13.38
CA ILE A 254 5.59 20.31 -11.96
C ILE A 254 4.23 20.87 -11.56
N LYS A 255 3.61 21.69 -12.42
CA LYS A 255 2.25 22.20 -12.17
C LYS A 255 1.27 21.04 -11.96
N LYS A 256 1.26 20.08 -12.88
CA LYS A 256 0.40 18.88 -12.76
C LYS A 256 0.73 18.10 -11.48
N LEU A 257 2.01 17.90 -11.17
CA LEU A 257 2.44 17.20 -9.95
C LEU A 257 1.93 17.86 -8.67
N ILE A 258 1.99 19.19 -8.58
CA ILE A 258 1.49 19.97 -7.41
C ILE A 258 -0.03 19.89 -7.31
N GLU A 259 -0.74 19.98 -8.44
CA GLU A 259 -2.19 19.86 -8.50
C GLU A 259 -2.67 18.48 -8.06
N THR A 260 -1.90 17.42 -8.33
CA THR A 260 -2.23 16.04 -7.98
C THR A 260 -1.65 15.57 -6.63
N ILE A 261 -1.03 16.43 -5.82
CA ILE A 261 -0.58 16.01 -4.48
C ILE A 261 -1.83 15.59 -3.69
N PRO A 262 -1.90 14.35 -3.16
CA PRO A 262 -3.06 13.89 -2.41
C PRO A 262 -3.24 14.74 -1.15
N ILE A 263 -4.48 15.06 -0.81
CA ILE A 263 -4.78 15.72 0.47
C ILE A 263 -4.38 14.75 1.59
N PRO A 264 -3.64 15.19 2.63
CA PRO A 264 -3.21 14.29 3.69
C PRO A 264 -4.45 13.70 4.36
N THR A 265 -4.57 12.37 4.36
CA THR A 265 -5.65 11.67 5.05
C THR A 265 -5.49 11.83 6.56
N GLY A 266 -6.43 12.50 7.20
CA GLY A 266 -6.47 12.76 8.63
C GLY A 266 -7.44 13.89 8.95
N ASN A 267 -8.00 13.91 10.17
CA ASN A 267 -9.09 14.82 10.57
C ASN A 267 -8.65 16.28 10.79
N THR A 268 -7.65 16.74 10.03
CA THR A 268 -7.17 18.11 10.04
C THR A 268 -7.71 18.78 8.77
N ASN A 269 -8.63 19.74 8.93
CA ASN A 269 -9.07 20.69 7.89
C ASN A 269 -7.90 21.62 7.46
N VAL A 270 -6.74 21.05 7.13
CA VAL A 270 -5.51 21.74 6.79
C VAL A 270 -5.20 21.45 5.33
N GLU A 271 -5.40 22.48 4.50
CA GLU A 271 -5.16 22.39 3.07
C GLU A 271 -3.66 22.42 2.75
N ILE A 272 -3.28 21.66 1.71
CA ILE A 272 -1.95 21.79 1.11
C ILE A 272 -1.85 23.16 0.43
N PRO A 273 -0.76 23.92 0.61
CA PRO A 273 -0.61 25.27 0.08
C PRO A 273 -0.30 25.31 -1.43
N ARG A 274 -1.06 24.56 -2.26
CA ARG A 274 -0.78 24.36 -3.70
C ARG A 274 -0.64 25.68 -4.46
N LYS A 275 -1.54 26.65 -4.22
CA LYS A 275 -1.49 27.98 -4.85
C LYS A 275 -0.19 28.72 -4.52
N GLU A 276 0.26 28.63 -3.27
CA GLU A 276 1.51 29.24 -2.84
C GLU A 276 2.71 28.52 -3.45
N MET A 277 2.72 27.19 -3.47
CA MET A 277 3.78 26.42 -4.13
C MET A 277 3.92 26.80 -5.61
N LEU A 278 2.79 26.95 -6.33
CA LEU A 278 2.80 27.39 -7.73
C LEU A 278 3.33 28.82 -7.87
N ARG A 279 2.99 29.72 -6.95
CA ARG A 279 3.50 31.09 -6.92
C ARG A 279 5.01 31.13 -6.68
N GLU A 280 5.53 30.32 -5.75
CA GLU A 280 6.96 30.15 -5.47
C GLU A 280 7.77 29.69 -6.70
N LEU A 281 7.11 29.01 -7.63
CA LEU A 281 7.70 28.55 -8.89
C LEU A 281 7.48 29.53 -10.07
N GLY A 282 6.78 30.64 -9.86
CA GLY A 282 6.38 31.56 -10.92
C GLY A 282 5.32 31.00 -11.88
N LEU A 283 4.56 29.98 -11.44
CA LEU A 283 3.53 29.27 -12.21
C LEU A 283 2.10 29.60 -11.77
N GLY A 284 1.94 30.37 -10.68
CA GLY A 284 0.65 30.83 -10.17
C GLY A 284 0.12 32.05 -10.93
N GLU A 285 -1.17 32.35 -10.74
CA GLU A 285 -1.77 33.59 -11.24
C GLU A 285 -1.02 34.80 -10.66
N LYS A 286 -0.73 35.78 -11.52
CA LYS A 286 -0.28 37.10 -11.06
C LYS A 286 -1.48 37.80 -10.44
N LEU A 287 -1.31 38.28 -9.21
CA LEU A 287 -2.25 39.22 -8.57
C LEU A 287 -2.48 40.44 -9.47
#